data_AF-A0A8T6NAK1-F1
#
_entry.id   AF-A0A8T6NAK1-F1
#
_cell.length_a   1.000
_cell.length_b   1.000
_cell.length_c   1.000
_cell.angle_alpha   90.00
_cell.angle_beta   90.00
_cell.angle_gamma   90.00
#
_symmetry.space_group_name_H-M   'P 1'
#
loop_
_entity.id
_entity.type
_entity.pdbx_description
1 polymer ?
#
loop_
_entity_poly.entity_id
_entity_poly.type
_entity_poly.pdbx_seq_one_letter_code
_entity_poly.pdbx_strand_id
1 'polypeptide(L)'
;MKKFLDIVDPIHDFIRVYDTELKIIDSPIFQRLRRIRQLSGAHLTYPSAQHSRFEHSLGVMHIAGQAATALKEKGLLTLDQI
;
A
#
# COMPACT_ATOMS: atom_id res chain seq x y z
N MET A 1 0.63 -21.95 -9.44
CA MET A 1 1.79 -21.05 -9.25
C MET A 1 1.31 -19.85 -8.43
N LYS A 2 1.99 -19.48 -7.34
CA LYS A 2 1.55 -18.36 -6.50
C LYS A 2 1.69 -17.06 -7.32
N LYS A 3 0.56 -16.44 -7.70
CA LYS A 3 0.49 -15.18 -8.47
C LYS A 3 0.43 -13.98 -7.54
N PHE A 4 1.43 -13.83 -6.68
CA PHE A 4 1.55 -12.66 -5.84
C PHE A 4 3.01 -12.36 -5.53
N LEU A 5 3.30 -11.08 -5.34
CA LEU A 5 4.57 -10.55 -4.87
C LEU A 5 4.37 -10.11 -3.42
N ASP A 6 5.22 -10.58 -2.50
CA ASP A 6 5.25 -10.06 -1.14
C ASP A 6 6.33 -8.95 -1.07
N ILE A 7 5.91 -7.74 -0.72
CA ILE A 7 6.78 -6.59 -0.50
C ILE A 7 7.04 -6.49 1.01
N VAL A 8 8.31 -6.43 1.40
CA VAL A 8 8.69 -6.23 2.82
C VAL A 8 8.37 -4.80 3.24
N ASP A 9 7.64 -4.67 4.34
CA ASP A 9 7.23 -3.38 4.92
C ASP A 9 7.57 -3.35 6.43
N PRO A 10 8.17 -2.27 6.94
CA PRO A 10 8.58 -2.20 8.35
C PRO A 10 7.43 -2.07 9.35
N ILE A 11 6.20 -1.80 8.90
CA ILE A 11 5.01 -1.64 9.75
C ILE A 11 4.11 -2.87 9.67
N HIS A 12 4.01 -3.48 8.49
CA HIS A 12 3.07 -4.56 8.18
C HIS A 12 3.74 -5.93 7.90
N ASP A 13 5.06 -6.04 8.09
CA ASP A 13 5.93 -7.18 7.74
C ASP A 13 5.96 -7.50 6.25
N PHE A 14 4.83 -7.97 5.70
CA PHE A 14 4.64 -8.32 4.30
C PHE A 14 3.34 -7.74 3.75
N ILE A 15 3.47 -6.90 2.72
CA ILE A 15 2.36 -6.45 1.90
C ILE A 15 2.28 -7.35 0.67
N ARG A 16 1.23 -8.19 0.61
CA ARG A 16 0.93 -9.04 -0.53
C ARG A 16 0.28 -8.24 -1.65
N VAL A 17 0.82 -8.37 -2.86
CA VAL A 17 0.36 -7.68 -4.07
C VAL A 17 0.05 -8.69 -5.16
N TYR A 18 -1.13 -8.61 -5.75
CA TYR A 18 -1.59 -9.45 -6.86
C TYR A 18 -1.40 -8.76 -8.23
N ASP A 19 -1.52 -9.52 -9.32
CA ASP A 19 -1.32 -9.03 -10.71
C ASP A 19 -2.11 -7.75 -11.05
N THR A 20 -3.30 -7.56 -10.49
CA THR A 20 -4.15 -6.38 -10.73
C THR A 20 -3.58 -5.12 -10.08
N GLU A 21 -3.17 -5.22 -8.82
CA GLU A 21 -2.56 -4.13 -8.06
C GLU A 21 -1.17 -3.81 -8.61
N LEU A 22 -0.40 -4.83 -8.97
CA LEU A 22 0.95 -4.69 -9.50
C LEU A 22 0.99 -3.84 -10.78
N LYS A 23 0.01 -4.00 -11.68
CA LYS A 23 -0.12 -3.15 -12.89
C LYS A 23 -0.25 -1.66 -12.56
N ILE A 24 -0.93 -1.32 -11.46
CA ILE A 24 -1.09 0.07 -11.01
C ILE A 24 0.20 0.53 -10.34
N ILE A 25 0.78 -0.30 -9.48
CA ILE A 25 2.01 0.00 -8.74
C ILE A 25 3.18 0.24 -9.70
N ASP A 26 3.31 -0.55 -10.76
CA ASP A 26 4.36 -0.43 -11.77
C ASP A 26 4.12 0.71 -12.77
N SER A 27 2.97 1.37 -12.71
CA SER A 27 2.71 2.53 -13.57
C SER A 27 3.65 3.70 -13.24
N PRO A 28 4.07 4.50 -14.24
CA PRO A 28 4.91 5.67 -14.00
C PRO A 28 4.31 6.67 -13.01
N ILE A 29 2.98 6.77 -12.97
CA ILE A 29 2.23 7.69 -12.11
C ILE A 29 2.37 7.24 -10.64
N PHE A 30 2.25 5.95 -10.35
CA PHE A 30 2.41 5.44 -8.99
C PHE A 30 3.89 5.41 -8.57
N GLN A 31 4.80 5.00 -9.45
CA GLN A 31 6.24 5.03 -9.19
C GLN A 31 6.79 6.44 -8.90
N ARG A 32 6.13 7.50 -9.41
CA ARG A 32 6.45 8.89 -9.05
C ARG A 32 6.39 9.16 -7.55
N LEU A 33 5.53 8.46 -6.81
CA LEU A 33 5.36 8.66 -5.37
C LEU A 33 6.65 8.40 -4.58
N ARG A 34 7.60 7.61 -5.12
CA ARG A 34 8.91 7.36 -4.51
C ARG A 34 9.74 8.64 -4.33
N ARG A 35 9.46 9.67 -5.14
CA ARG A 35 10.18 10.96 -5.12
C ARG A 35 9.46 12.03 -4.29
N ILE A 36 8.33 11.69 -3.66
CA ILE A 36 7.55 12.62 -2.86
C ILE A 36 7.62 12.18 -1.42
N ARG A 37 8.32 12.94 -0.58
CA ARG A 37 8.38 12.67 0.86
C ARG A 37 7.00 12.80 1.48
N GLN A 38 6.67 11.90 2.38
CA GLN A 38 5.39 11.91 3.10
C GLN A 38 5.24 13.20 3.92
N LEU A 39 6.30 13.57 4.66
CA LEU A 39 6.30 14.72 5.58
C LEU A 39 7.08 15.94 5.05
N SER A 40 7.16 16.09 3.72
CA SER A 40 7.80 17.25 3.08
C SER A 40 9.21 17.56 3.64
N GLY A 41 9.41 18.76 4.22
CA GLY A 41 10.69 19.21 4.79
C GLY A 41 11.04 18.64 6.17
N ALA A 42 10.18 17.82 6.78
CA ALA A 42 10.40 17.33 8.15
C ALA A 42 11.74 16.59 8.32
N HIS A 43 12.23 15.94 7.26
CA HIS A 43 13.54 15.28 7.23
C HIS A 43 14.73 16.20 7.53
N LEU A 44 14.58 17.52 7.41
CA LEU A 44 15.61 18.51 7.77
C LEU A 44 15.77 18.68 9.28
N THR A 45 14.73 18.38 10.06
CA THR A 45 14.73 18.43 11.53
C THR A 45 14.75 17.03 12.14
N TYR A 46 14.08 16.08 11.49
CA TYR A 46 13.96 14.68 11.90
C TYR A 46 14.59 13.79 10.82
N PRO A 47 15.90 13.50 10.87
CA PRO A 47 16.62 12.84 9.77
C PRO A 47 16.06 11.47 9.36
N SER A 48 15.35 10.78 10.25
CA SER A 48 14.68 9.49 9.98
C SER A 48 13.37 9.62 9.20
N ALA A 49 12.79 10.82 9.08
CA ALA A 49 11.54 11.07 8.34
C ALA A 49 11.75 11.08 6.80
N GLN A 50 12.44 10.06 6.28
CA GLN A 50 12.78 9.92 4.85
C GLN A 50 11.70 9.23 4.03
N HIS A 51 10.70 8.65 4.69
CA HIS A 51 9.67 7.86 4.03
C HIS A 51 8.91 8.69 2.98
N SER A 52 8.63 8.04 1.85
CA SER A 52 7.92 8.58 0.71
C SER A 52 6.43 8.21 0.73
N ARG A 53 5.66 8.87 -0.13
CA ARG A 53 4.25 8.57 -0.34
C ARG A 53 4.03 7.18 -0.95
N PHE A 54 5.06 6.58 -1.55
CA PHE A 54 4.96 5.27 -2.20
C PHE A 54 4.67 4.16 -1.18
N GLU A 55 5.57 3.96 -0.20
CA GLU A 55 5.40 2.93 0.83
C GLU A 55 4.17 3.18 1.68
N HIS A 56 3.86 4.45 1.98
CA HIS A 56 2.65 4.80 2.70
C HIS A 56 1.38 4.37 1.92
N SER A 57 1.35 4.58 0.61
CA SER A 57 0.22 4.18 -0.24
C SER A 57 0.07 2.65 -0.32
N LEU A 58 1.17 1.90 -0.32
CA LEU A 58 1.14 0.44 -0.22
C LEU A 58 0.53 -0.01 1.11
N GLY A 59 0.92 0.62 2.22
CA GLY A 59 0.33 0.35 3.53
C GLY A 59 -1.18 0.65 3.57
N VAL A 60 -1.61 1.76 2.99
CA VAL A 60 -3.05 2.10 2.88
C VAL A 60 -3.81 1.04 2.08
N MET A 61 -3.28 0.62 0.93
CA MET A 61 -3.88 -0.45 0.12
C MET A 61 -4.03 -1.75 0.94
N HIS A 62 -2.98 -2.13 1.66
CA HIS A 62 -2.99 -3.32 2.52
C HIS A 62 -4.10 -3.27 3.58
N ILE A 63 -4.17 -2.17 4.33
CA ILE A 63 -5.17 -1.99 5.40
C ILE A 63 -6.58 -1.89 4.82
N ALA A 64 -6.78 -1.22 3.68
CA ALA A 64 -8.07 -1.17 3.01
C ALA A 64 -8.56 -2.56 2.59
N GLY A 65 -7.67 -3.40 2.05
CA GLY A 65 -7.98 -4.79 1.72
C GLY A 65 -8.36 -5.64 2.94
N GLN A 66 -7.64 -5.48 4.05
CA GLN A 66 -7.99 -6.14 5.32
C GLN A 66 -9.35 -5.68 5.85
N ALA A 67 -9.62 -4.37 5.81
CA ALA A 67 -10.91 -3.82 6.24
C ALA A 67 -12.06 -4.34 5.38
N ALA A 68 -11.91 -4.35 4.05
CA ALA A 68 -12.90 -4.91 3.13
C ALA A 68 -13.16 -6.40 3.41
N THR A 69 -12.10 -7.18 3.67
CA THR A 69 -12.21 -8.61 4.02
C THR A 69 -12.99 -8.78 5.33
N ALA A 70 -12.65 -8.03 6.37
CA ALA A 70 -13.33 -8.09 7.67
C ALA A 70 -14.82 -7.69 7.57
N LEU A 71 -15.16 -6.71 6.72
CA LEU A 71 -16.55 -6.31 6.49
C LEU A 71 -17.33 -7.37 5.70
N LYS A 72 -16.70 -8.00 4.70
CA LYS A 72 -17.28 -9.12 3.95
C LYS A 72 -17.57 -10.31 4.87
N GLU A 73 -16.65 -10.66 5.76
CA GLU A 73 -16.83 -11.74 6.74
C GLU A 73 -17.99 -11.48 7.71
N LYS A 74 -18.26 -10.20 8.02
CA LYS A 74 -19.41 -9.78 8.83
C LYS A 74 -20.73 -9.71 8.05
N GLY A 75 -20.72 -10.02 6.75
CA GLY A 75 -21.89 -9.91 5.87
C GLY A 75 -22.33 -8.46 5.60
N LEU A 76 -21.46 -7.47 5.85
CA LEU A 76 -21.74 -6.05 5.65
C LEU A 76 -21.31 -5.53 4.28
N LEU A 77 -20.63 -6.37 3.49
CA LEU A 77 -20.14 -6.07 2.15
C LEU A 77 -20.42 -7.28 1.24
N THR A 78 -21.17 -7.07 0.17
CA THR A 78 -21.46 -8.09 -0.84
C THR A 78 -20.44 -8.03 -1.99
N LEU A 79 -20.30 -9.11 -2.76
CA LEU A 79 -19.35 -9.17 -3.88
C LEU A 79 -19.67 -8.15 -4.99
N ASP A 80 -20.94 -7.81 -5.13
CA ASP A 80 -21.50 -6.79 -6.01
C ASP A 80 -21.16 -5.36 -5.59
N GLN A 81 -20.58 -5.17 -4.40
CA GLN A 81 -20.14 -3.88 -3.87
C GLN A 81 -18.62 -3.70 -3.89
N ILE A 82 -17.87 -4.68 -4.44
CA ILE A 82 -16.40 -4.68 -4.59
C ILE A 82 -16.06 -4.69 -6.08
#